data_AF-A0A4Q2Y1B8-F1
#
_entry.id   AF-A0A4Q2Y1B8-F1
#
_cell.length_a   1.000
_cell.length_b   1.000
_cell.length_c   1.000
_cell.angle_alpha   90.00
_cell.angle_beta   90.00
_cell.angle_gamma   90.00
#
_symmetry.space_group_name_H-M   'P 1'
#
loop_
_entity.id
_entity.type
_entity.pdbx_description
1 polymer ?
#
loop_
_entity_poly.entity_id
_entity_poly.type
_entity_poly.pdbx_seq_one_letter_code
_entity_poly.pdbx_strand_id
1 'polypeptide(L)'
;MPPSAASEFVKAEQPTLVFQGEDLDSWVHGLAARTQGGADAPVDVTMPDGKKFRLAVKPDASGNGIMGEVLSPSPGNFTFATRPDTGAVSFGVLVAKDGSYAYHTERRDDDKVALVETTLSKVVCATDEGTGLPLPPGQTPQEIPIPEDHPDTSINIPDSQNGIIPLQSLPGAPAVVYLDFDGESGPHNGWGDFEAEHSGLNNTQIKEIWQWVAEAFVTFSINVTTDVSVFDAATFKQRCIITPTKNAIGTAGGIAYINSFDSGGATPCWALNYTGEAAGMVITHEVGHTLGLGHDGFNADDYYGGHGSGAESWGPFMGTAYGRSFKHWSPGDYTGATNTQNDLAVIDNWAQISIRADDVGNNIASAEALRVFSDGTVDNPQIIESRTDRDFYHFRTNGGNMTLNFQRTAPGGALNIEAVLYDSAGAVLVTANEPENPNATINTNLAAGDYYVSIDGVARTGANGFSDYGCIGAYNITGTIAGVVAPQRFAVNEGTAPGSVVGTTTAWKDHAGAT
;
A
#
# COMPACT_ATOMS: atom_id res chain seq x y z
N MET A 1 4.86 28.87 9.09
CA MET A 1 3.62 28.29 8.53
C MET A 1 3.12 29.21 7.44
N PRO A 2 3.24 28.82 6.16
CA PRO A 2 2.29 29.20 5.14
C PRO A 2 1.19 28.11 5.02
N PRO A 3 0.06 28.43 4.37
CA PRO A 3 -1.17 27.63 4.40
C PRO A 3 -1.03 26.29 3.67
N SER A 4 -1.87 25.33 4.06
CA SER A 4 -2.02 24.00 3.45
C SER A 4 -2.26 24.09 1.95
N ALA A 5 -1.26 23.70 1.15
CA ALA A 5 -1.37 23.60 -0.30
C ALA A 5 -1.99 22.25 -0.73
N ALA A 6 -3.10 21.86 -0.10
CA ALA A 6 -4.00 20.87 -0.66
C ALA A 6 -5.09 21.64 -1.42
N SER A 7 -5.21 21.38 -2.71
CA SER A 7 -6.12 22.01 -3.69
C SER A 7 -5.62 23.30 -4.37
N GLU A 8 -4.75 23.18 -5.37
CA GLU A 8 -4.73 24.14 -6.47
C GLU A 8 -4.64 23.43 -7.85
N PHE A 9 -5.81 23.42 -8.52
CA PHE A 9 -6.06 23.33 -9.97
C PHE A 9 -5.71 22.07 -10.79
N VAL A 10 -6.74 21.23 -10.99
CA VAL A 10 -7.38 21.11 -12.32
C VAL A 10 -8.62 22.01 -12.27
N LYS A 11 -9.10 22.56 -13.40
CA LYS A 11 -10.40 23.25 -13.46
C LYS A 11 -11.52 22.20 -13.29
N ALA A 12 -11.62 21.63 -12.09
CA ALA A 12 -12.53 20.57 -11.73
C ALA A 12 -13.96 21.10 -11.81
N GLU A 13 -14.85 20.35 -12.45
CA GLU A 13 -16.26 20.41 -12.10
C GLU A 13 -16.35 20.40 -10.57
N GLN A 14 -16.88 21.48 -10.00
CA GLN A 14 -16.99 21.57 -8.56
C GLN A 14 -18.11 20.60 -8.15
N PRO A 15 -17.83 19.63 -7.27
CA PRO A 15 -18.84 18.69 -6.83
C PRO A 15 -20.05 19.43 -6.28
N THR A 16 -21.26 18.94 -6.58
CA THR A 16 -22.48 19.55 -6.06
C THR A 16 -22.77 18.98 -4.67
N LEU A 17 -22.71 19.83 -3.64
CA LEU A 17 -23.02 19.43 -2.27
C LEU A 17 -24.50 19.06 -2.12
N VAL A 18 -24.76 17.87 -1.57
CA VAL A 18 -26.11 17.32 -1.39
C VAL A 18 -26.50 17.33 0.09
N PHE A 19 -25.73 16.67 0.95
CA PHE A 19 -25.93 16.64 2.40
C PHE A 19 -24.62 16.99 3.13
N GLN A 20 -24.70 17.46 4.39
CA GLN A 20 -23.52 17.73 5.22
C GLN A 20 -23.74 17.41 6.70
N GLY A 21 -22.78 16.71 7.32
CA GLY A 21 -22.74 16.46 8.76
C GLY A 21 -24.02 15.78 9.29
N GLU A 22 -24.60 16.33 10.36
CA GLU A 22 -25.78 15.76 11.03
C GLU A 22 -26.99 15.56 10.09
N ASP A 23 -27.10 16.31 9.00
CA ASP A 23 -28.16 16.14 8.00
C ASP A 23 -28.00 14.82 7.23
N LEU A 24 -26.77 14.48 6.83
CA LEU A 24 -26.45 13.21 6.19
C LEU A 24 -26.67 12.05 7.18
N ASP A 25 -26.19 12.19 8.41
CA ASP A 25 -26.36 11.17 9.46
C ASP A 25 -27.85 10.91 9.73
N SER A 26 -28.65 11.98 9.87
CA SER A 26 -30.09 11.89 10.09
C SER A 26 -30.81 11.25 8.90
N TRP A 27 -30.39 11.57 7.67
CA TRP A 27 -30.96 10.99 6.47
C TRP A 27 -30.68 9.48 6.38
N VAL A 28 -29.44 9.05 6.63
CA VAL A 28 -29.04 7.63 6.64
C VAL A 28 -29.77 6.86 7.74
N HIS A 29 -29.77 7.37 8.98
CA HIS A 29 -30.51 6.74 10.09
C HIS A 29 -32.01 6.66 9.82
N GLY A 30 -32.59 7.71 9.24
CA GLY A 30 -33.98 7.73 8.84
C GLY A 30 -34.32 6.71 7.77
N LEU A 31 -33.39 6.44 6.83
CA LEU A 31 -33.54 5.41 5.81
C LEU A 31 -33.44 4.00 6.43
N ALA A 32 -32.50 3.76 7.34
CA ALA A 32 -32.36 2.51 8.07
C ALA A 32 -33.59 2.16 8.93
N ALA A 33 -34.17 3.14 9.64
CA ALA A 33 -35.35 2.92 10.47
C ALA A 33 -36.59 2.48 9.67
N ARG A 34 -36.70 2.90 8.39
CA ARG A 34 -37.82 2.53 7.52
C ARG A 34 -37.78 1.06 7.08
N THR A 35 -36.63 0.40 7.17
CA THR A 35 -36.43 -0.97 6.66
C THR A 35 -36.41 -2.06 7.73
N GLN A 36 -36.35 -1.71 9.02
CA GLN A 36 -36.37 -2.66 10.15
C GLN A 36 -37.67 -3.49 10.31
N GLY A 37 -38.66 -3.30 9.44
CA GLY A 37 -39.94 -4.03 9.41
C GLY A 37 -39.97 -5.30 8.53
N GLY A 38 -38.86 -5.68 7.90
CA GLY A 38 -38.74 -6.97 7.20
C GLY A 38 -39.39 -7.05 5.81
N ALA A 39 -39.32 -6.00 4.99
CA ALA A 39 -39.71 -6.12 3.59
C ALA A 39 -38.71 -5.44 2.66
N ASP A 40 -38.32 -6.16 1.61
CA ASP A 40 -37.70 -5.72 0.35
C ASP A 40 -38.52 -4.64 -0.40
N ALA A 41 -39.38 -3.89 0.28
CA ALA A 41 -40.21 -2.86 -0.33
C ALA A 41 -39.33 -1.65 -0.67
N PRO A 42 -39.19 -1.30 -1.96
CA PRO A 42 -38.33 -0.19 -2.34
C PRO A 42 -38.82 1.12 -1.76
N VAL A 43 -37.89 1.95 -1.29
CA VAL A 43 -38.15 3.26 -0.70
C VAL A 43 -37.90 4.34 -1.75
N ASP A 44 -38.90 5.18 -2.00
CA ASP A 44 -38.71 6.38 -2.82
C ASP A 44 -38.09 7.49 -1.96
N VAL A 45 -36.95 8.02 -2.37
CA VAL A 45 -36.25 9.13 -1.71
C VAL A 45 -36.09 10.29 -2.69
N THR A 46 -36.15 11.51 -2.17
CA THR A 46 -35.79 12.73 -2.90
C THR A 46 -34.58 13.34 -2.22
N MET A 47 -33.50 13.49 -2.97
CA MET A 47 -32.28 14.14 -2.50
C MET A 47 -32.46 15.68 -2.46
N PRO A 48 -31.69 16.41 -1.66
CA PRO A 48 -31.69 17.87 -1.60
C PRO A 48 -31.47 18.58 -2.94
N ASP A 49 -30.75 17.95 -3.87
CA ASP A 49 -30.57 18.42 -5.26
C ASP A 49 -31.85 18.29 -6.12
N GLY A 50 -32.92 17.70 -5.57
CA GLY A 50 -34.21 17.48 -6.24
C GLY A 50 -34.31 16.14 -7.00
N LYS A 51 -33.23 15.36 -7.09
CA LYS A 51 -33.25 14.06 -7.77
C LYS A 51 -33.98 13.02 -6.94
N LYS A 52 -34.64 12.11 -7.65
CA LYS A 52 -35.49 11.08 -7.05
C LYS A 52 -34.90 9.71 -7.31
N PHE A 53 -34.78 8.92 -6.26
CA PHE A 53 -34.30 7.56 -6.33
C PHE A 53 -35.31 6.61 -5.74
N ARG A 54 -35.38 5.41 -6.31
CA ARG A 54 -36.09 4.27 -5.71
C ARG A 54 -35.06 3.26 -5.26
N LEU A 55 -34.95 3.04 -3.95
CA LEU A 55 -33.88 2.26 -3.34
C LEU A 55 -34.40 0.96 -2.73
N ALA A 56 -33.78 -0.17 -3.07
CA ALA A 56 -33.95 -1.42 -2.33
C ALA A 56 -32.90 -1.44 -1.21
N VAL A 57 -33.29 -1.02 0.00
CA VAL A 57 -32.37 -0.81 1.12
C VAL A 57 -32.35 -2.00 2.07
N LYS A 58 -31.14 -2.41 2.46
CA LYS A 58 -30.88 -3.42 3.48
C LYS A 58 -29.88 -2.88 4.51
N PRO A 59 -29.93 -3.32 5.78
CA PRO A 59 -28.80 -3.14 6.70
C PRO A 59 -27.54 -3.77 6.12
N ASP A 60 -26.37 -3.21 6.41
CA ASP A 60 -25.13 -3.93 6.12
C ASP A 60 -24.95 -5.15 7.05
N ALA A 61 -24.03 -6.05 6.68
CA ALA A 61 -23.81 -7.30 7.41
C ALA A 61 -23.31 -7.09 8.85
N SER A 62 -22.65 -5.96 9.12
CA SER A 62 -22.12 -5.62 10.45
C SER A 62 -23.15 -4.90 11.34
N GLY A 63 -24.29 -4.50 10.78
CA GLY A 63 -25.28 -3.63 11.42
C GLY A 63 -24.82 -2.17 11.57
N ASN A 64 -23.71 -1.77 10.94
CA ASN A 64 -23.06 -0.47 11.11
C ASN A 64 -23.24 0.41 9.86
N GLY A 65 -24.42 0.35 9.25
CA GLY A 65 -24.69 1.07 8.02
C GLY A 65 -25.82 0.46 7.20
N ILE A 66 -25.95 0.96 5.99
CA ILE A 66 -26.94 0.50 5.02
C ILE A 66 -26.28 0.27 3.66
N MET A 67 -26.89 -0.61 2.87
CA MET A 67 -26.50 -0.86 1.50
C MET A 67 -27.70 -1.28 0.65
N GLY A 68 -27.50 -1.37 -0.67
CA GLY A 68 -28.45 -2.03 -1.53
C GLY A 68 -28.41 -1.54 -2.96
N GLU A 69 -29.51 -1.75 -3.67
CA GLU A 69 -29.64 -1.44 -5.09
C GLU A 69 -30.43 -0.15 -5.32
N VAL A 70 -30.04 0.59 -6.35
CA VAL A 70 -30.84 1.66 -6.92
C VAL A 70 -31.67 1.06 -8.06
N LEU A 71 -32.98 1.21 -7.99
CA LEU A 71 -33.92 0.69 -8.99
C LEU A 71 -34.31 1.74 -10.05
N SER A 72 -34.26 3.02 -9.69
CA SER A 72 -34.47 4.16 -10.59
C SER A 72 -33.75 5.40 -10.04
N PRO A 73 -33.30 6.36 -10.88
CA PRO A 73 -33.62 6.52 -12.31
C PRO A 73 -32.89 5.56 -13.25
N SER A 74 -31.69 5.10 -12.87
CA SER A 74 -30.93 4.04 -13.54
C SER A 74 -30.52 2.98 -12.52
N PRO A 75 -30.33 1.71 -12.92
CA PRO A 75 -29.85 0.67 -12.03
C PRO A 75 -28.45 0.97 -11.48
N GLY A 76 -28.25 0.72 -10.19
CA GLY A 76 -27.01 1.04 -9.50
C GLY A 76 -26.89 0.36 -8.15
N ASN A 77 -25.80 0.65 -7.44
CA ASN A 77 -25.57 0.20 -6.07
C ASN A 77 -25.33 1.41 -5.17
N PHE A 78 -25.59 1.24 -3.88
CA PHE A 78 -25.22 2.23 -2.88
C PHE A 78 -24.80 1.55 -1.57
N THR A 79 -24.03 2.27 -0.78
CA THR A 79 -23.76 1.94 0.62
C THR A 79 -23.46 3.21 1.40
N PHE A 80 -23.81 3.21 2.69
CA PHE A 80 -23.41 4.21 3.67
C PHE A 80 -22.97 3.46 4.92
N ALA A 81 -21.67 3.42 5.16
CA ALA A 81 -21.06 2.89 6.37
C ALA A 81 -21.04 3.98 7.45
N THR A 82 -21.28 3.56 8.69
CA THR A 82 -21.29 4.42 9.88
C THR A 82 -20.27 3.91 10.89
N ARG A 83 -19.67 4.83 11.65
CA ARG A 83 -18.74 4.44 12.71
C ARG A 83 -19.52 3.79 13.87
N PRO A 84 -19.11 2.62 14.38
CA PRO A 84 -19.85 1.92 15.45
C PRO A 84 -19.98 2.71 16.76
N ASP A 85 -19.01 3.59 17.05
CA ASP A 85 -18.90 4.35 18.29
C ASP A 85 -19.77 5.62 18.32
N THR A 86 -19.96 6.27 17.17
CA THR A 86 -20.66 7.55 17.04
C THR A 86 -21.97 7.45 16.25
N GLY A 87 -22.11 6.43 15.40
CA GLY A 87 -23.20 6.33 14.41
C GLY A 87 -23.07 7.35 13.26
N ALA A 88 -22.02 8.16 13.23
CA ALA A 88 -21.80 9.10 12.14
C ALA A 88 -21.41 8.37 10.85
N VAL A 89 -21.88 8.85 9.70
CA VAL A 89 -21.47 8.32 8.40
C VAL A 89 -19.97 8.54 8.22
N SER A 90 -19.24 7.49 7.91
CA SER A 90 -17.79 7.58 7.62
C SER A 90 -17.48 7.46 6.15
N PHE A 91 -18.28 6.66 5.44
CA PHE A 91 -18.13 6.42 4.02
C PHE A 91 -19.49 6.20 3.37
N GLY A 92 -19.69 6.69 2.16
CA GLY A 92 -20.88 6.36 1.39
C GLY A 92 -20.75 6.66 -0.08
N VAL A 93 -21.40 5.83 -0.88
CA VAL A 93 -21.46 5.94 -2.34
C VAL A 93 -22.85 5.61 -2.83
N LEU A 94 -23.25 6.25 -3.92
CA LEU A 94 -24.47 5.93 -4.66
C LEU A 94 -24.16 6.11 -6.15
N VAL A 95 -24.07 5.00 -6.89
CA VAL A 95 -23.48 4.99 -8.23
C VAL A 95 -24.33 4.19 -9.20
N ALA A 96 -24.52 4.73 -10.41
CA ALA A 96 -25.21 4.07 -11.49
C ALA A 96 -24.26 3.14 -12.26
N LYS A 97 -24.74 1.97 -12.68
CA LYS A 97 -23.95 1.05 -13.52
C LYS A 97 -23.64 1.63 -14.90
N ASP A 98 -24.45 2.57 -15.37
CA ASP A 98 -24.30 3.26 -16.66
C ASP A 98 -23.57 4.62 -16.55
N GLY A 99 -23.08 4.98 -15.36
CA GLY A 99 -22.42 6.26 -15.10
C GLY A 99 -23.35 7.49 -15.10
N SER A 100 -24.67 7.31 -15.21
CA SER A 100 -25.64 8.42 -15.29
C SER A 100 -25.72 9.28 -14.02
N TYR A 101 -25.27 8.74 -12.88
CA TYR A 101 -25.05 9.48 -11.65
C TYR A 101 -23.94 8.82 -10.82
N ALA A 102 -23.18 9.64 -10.10
CA ALA A 102 -22.19 9.17 -9.15
C ALA A 102 -22.13 10.13 -7.95
N TYR A 103 -22.34 9.58 -6.75
CA TYR A 103 -22.23 10.30 -5.50
C TYR A 103 -21.23 9.61 -4.59
N HIS A 104 -20.47 10.40 -3.84
CA HIS A 104 -19.59 9.89 -2.81
C HIS A 104 -19.53 10.83 -1.60
N THR A 105 -19.09 10.29 -0.47
CA THR A 105 -18.80 11.09 0.72
C THR A 105 -17.42 11.73 0.62
N GLU A 106 -17.35 13.04 0.84
CA GLU A 106 -16.11 13.79 1.03
C GLU A 106 -15.97 14.20 2.48
N ARG A 107 -14.77 14.02 3.05
CA ARG A 107 -14.45 14.54 4.38
C ARG A 107 -14.45 16.07 4.37
N ARG A 108 -15.07 16.66 5.39
CA ARG A 108 -15.11 18.10 5.68
C ARG A 108 -14.51 18.34 7.07
N ASP A 109 -14.44 19.60 7.48
CA ASP A 109 -13.92 20.00 8.79
C ASP A 109 -14.68 19.31 9.94
N ASP A 110 -13.99 19.12 11.07
CA ASP A 110 -14.54 18.58 12.32
C ASP A 110 -15.19 17.19 12.19
N ASP A 111 -14.55 16.28 11.44
CA ASP A 111 -14.98 14.87 11.27
C ASP A 111 -16.34 14.69 10.57
N LYS A 112 -16.91 15.77 10.01
CA LYS A 112 -18.15 15.73 9.25
C LYS A 112 -17.88 15.26 7.84
N VAL A 113 -18.81 14.49 7.28
CA VAL A 113 -18.80 14.12 5.86
C VAL A 113 -19.92 14.83 5.11
N ALA A 114 -19.65 15.10 3.83
CA ALA A 114 -20.61 15.64 2.90
C ALA A 114 -20.90 14.61 1.81
N LEU A 115 -22.16 14.41 1.43
CA LEU A 115 -22.48 13.68 0.21
C LEU A 115 -22.42 14.66 -0.96
N VAL A 116 -21.63 14.33 -1.98
CA VAL A 116 -21.48 15.17 -3.16
C VAL A 116 -21.75 14.39 -4.44
N GLU A 117 -22.27 15.09 -5.46
CA GLU A 117 -22.36 14.57 -6.82
C GLU A 117 -21.10 14.93 -7.63
N THR A 118 -20.57 13.97 -8.39
CA THR A 118 -19.37 14.13 -9.23
C THR A 118 -19.37 13.15 -10.42
N THR A 119 -18.25 13.03 -11.14
CA THR A 119 -18.05 12.05 -12.23
C THR A 119 -17.73 10.66 -11.69
N LEU A 120 -17.98 9.63 -12.50
CA LEU A 120 -17.78 8.23 -12.10
C LEU A 120 -16.33 7.95 -11.67
N SER A 121 -15.35 8.46 -12.42
CA SER A 121 -13.91 8.30 -12.14
C SER A 121 -13.43 8.93 -10.84
N LYS A 122 -14.25 9.78 -10.21
CA LYS A 122 -13.99 10.37 -8.88
C LYS A 122 -14.63 9.59 -7.74
N VAL A 123 -15.42 8.55 -8.05
CA VAL A 123 -16.11 7.72 -7.05
C VAL A 123 -15.56 6.29 -7.04
N VAL A 124 -15.29 5.73 -8.21
CA VAL A 124 -14.84 4.34 -8.38
C VAL A 124 -13.61 4.30 -9.29
N CYS A 125 -12.76 3.29 -9.12
CA CYS A 125 -11.65 2.91 -10.01
C CYS A 125 -12.20 2.57 -11.40
N ALA A 126 -12.55 3.60 -12.16
CA ALA A 126 -13.00 3.50 -13.53
C ALA A 126 -12.69 4.80 -14.27
N THR A 127 -12.55 4.71 -15.58
CA THR A 127 -12.65 5.87 -16.47
C THR A 127 -14.08 6.41 -16.46
N ASP A 128 -14.30 7.61 -17.00
CA ASP A 128 -15.66 8.15 -17.16
C ASP A 128 -16.53 7.33 -18.12
N GLU A 129 -15.92 6.45 -18.92
CA GLU A 129 -16.62 5.45 -19.76
C GLU A 129 -16.98 4.17 -18.97
N GLY A 130 -16.65 4.10 -17.68
CA GLY A 130 -16.95 2.97 -16.80
C GLY A 130 -15.98 1.80 -16.91
N THR A 131 -14.80 2.00 -17.50
CA THR A 131 -13.77 0.96 -17.59
C THR A 131 -12.82 1.01 -16.40
N GLY A 132 -12.75 -0.05 -15.60
CA GLY A 132 -11.76 -0.16 -14.51
C GLY A 132 -10.33 -0.41 -15.01
N LEU A 133 -9.42 -0.71 -14.08
CA LEU A 133 -8.00 -0.93 -14.38
C LEU A 133 -7.82 -1.92 -15.55
N PRO A 134 -7.13 -1.56 -16.64
CA PRO A 134 -6.94 -2.48 -17.77
C PRO A 134 -6.22 -3.77 -17.38
N LEU A 135 -6.61 -4.87 -18.03
CA LEU A 135 -5.94 -6.17 -17.87
C LEU A 135 -4.45 -6.04 -18.26
N PRO A 136 -3.53 -6.73 -17.56
CA PRO A 136 -2.13 -6.76 -17.95
C PRO A 136 -1.94 -7.32 -19.39
N PRO A 137 -0.98 -6.80 -20.18
CA PRO A 137 -0.74 -7.29 -21.54
C PRO A 137 -0.45 -8.80 -21.60
N GLY A 138 -1.18 -9.52 -22.45
CA GLY A 138 -0.93 -10.94 -22.71
C GLY A 138 -1.32 -11.90 -21.57
N GLN A 139 -1.95 -11.40 -20.51
CA GLN A 139 -2.50 -12.22 -19.44
C GLN A 139 -4.02 -12.38 -19.66
N THR A 140 -4.45 -13.55 -20.14
CA THR A 140 -5.84 -13.96 -19.92
C THR A 140 -6.00 -14.32 -18.45
N PRO A 141 -7.08 -13.91 -17.76
CA PRO A 141 -7.39 -14.43 -16.43
C PRO A 141 -7.31 -15.95 -16.49
N GLN A 142 -6.34 -16.52 -15.78
CA GLN A 142 -6.20 -17.97 -15.74
C GLN A 142 -7.19 -18.46 -14.71
N GLU A 143 -8.09 -19.34 -15.13
CA GLU A 143 -8.77 -20.23 -14.19
C GLU A 143 -7.68 -21.17 -13.67
N ILE A 144 -7.14 -20.86 -12.50
CA ILE A 144 -6.10 -21.66 -11.88
C ILE A 144 -6.81 -22.76 -11.09
N PRO A 145 -6.62 -24.05 -11.44
CA PRO A 145 -7.27 -25.14 -10.74
C PRO A 145 -6.77 -25.20 -9.29
N ILE A 146 -7.70 -25.44 -8.37
CA ILE A 146 -7.42 -25.78 -6.96
C ILE A 146 -6.42 -26.94 -6.98
N PRO A 147 -5.20 -26.79 -6.42
CA PRO A 147 -4.25 -27.91 -6.38
C PRO A 147 -4.86 -29.08 -5.60
N GLU A 148 -4.91 -30.26 -6.24
CA GLU A 148 -5.46 -31.50 -5.65
C GLU A 148 -4.57 -32.08 -4.54
N ASP A 149 -3.41 -31.49 -4.28
CA ASP A 149 -2.53 -31.79 -3.16
C ASP A 149 -2.04 -30.47 -2.55
N HIS A 150 -2.40 -30.21 -1.29
CA HIS A 150 -1.81 -29.16 -0.46
C HIS A 150 -0.67 -29.76 0.38
N PRO A 151 0.62 -29.58 0.02
CA PRO A 151 1.71 -29.86 0.94
C PRO A 151 2.42 -28.55 1.26
N ASP A 152 1.91 -27.80 2.23
CA ASP A 152 2.81 -27.12 3.15
C ASP A 152 2.29 -27.22 4.59
N THR A 153 2.38 -28.42 5.14
CA THR A 153 2.18 -28.67 6.58
C THR A 153 3.41 -28.27 7.41
N SER A 154 4.33 -27.44 6.89
CA SER A 154 5.46 -26.95 7.69
C SER A 154 5.09 -25.76 8.60
N ILE A 155 3.93 -25.14 8.37
CA ILE A 155 3.30 -24.15 9.24
C ILE A 155 1.96 -24.73 9.69
N ASN A 156 1.69 -24.74 11.00
CA ASN A 156 0.33 -25.00 11.51
C ASN A 156 -0.57 -23.84 11.08
N ILE A 157 -1.25 -23.97 9.94
CA ILE A 157 -2.24 -23.00 9.47
C ILE A 157 -3.50 -23.15 10.34
N PRO A 158 -3.95 -22.11 11.06
CA PRO A 158 -5.19 -22.18 11.82
C PRO A 158 -6.40 -22.45 10.93
N ASP A 159 -7.38 -23.22 11.41
CA ASP A 159 -8.62 -23.50 10.67
C ASP A 159 -9.34 -22.23 10.20
N SER A 160 -9.22 -21.13 10.97
CA SER A 160 -9.79 -19.83 10.61
C SER A 160 -9.21 -19.22 9.33
N GLN A 161 -8.05 -19.67 8.87
CA GLN A 161 -7.44 -19.18 7.63
C GLN A 161 -7.88 -19.97 6.39
N ASN A 162 -8.72 -20.99 6.54
CA ASN A 162 -9.21 -21.81 5.42
C ASN A 162 -8.09 -22.35 4.49
N GLY A 163 -6.91 -22.64 5.05
CA GLY A 163 -5.75 -23.14 4.30
C GLY A 163 -4.81 -22.08 3.73
N ILE A 164 -5.10 -20.78 3.92
CA ILE A 164 -4.24 -19.66 3.55
C ILE A 164 -3.12 -19.47 4.59
N ILE A 165 -1.88 -19.29 4.15
CA ILE A 165 -0.77 -18.99 5.07
C ILE A 165 -0.98 -17.63 5.77
N PRO A 166 -0.81 -17.53 7.10
CA PRO A 166 -0.90 -16.25 7.81
C PRO A 166 0.41 -15.46 7.69
N LEU A 167 0.37 -14.29 7.06
CA LEU A 167 1.50 -13.39 6.83
C LEU A 167 1.16 -11.99 7.36
N GLN A 168 2.16 -11.24 7.83
CA GLN A 168 2.02 -9.85 8.31
C GLN A 168 3.30 -9.07 7.98
N SER A 169 3.16 -7.91 7.33
CA SER A 169 4.33 -7.07 6.96
C SER A 169 4.76 -6.12 8.07
N LEU A 170 3.84 -5.80 8.99
CA LEU A 170 4.12 -4.95 10.15
C LEU A 170 3.20 -5.31 11.33
N PRO A 171 3.45 -6.42 12.04
CA PRO A 171 2.64 -6.81 13.18
C PRO A 171 2.48 -5.69 14.22
N GLY A 172 1.25 -5.41 14.61
CA GLY A 172 0.92 -4.35 15.58
C GLY A 172 0.75 -2.95 14.98
N ALA A 173 0.88 -2.78 13.66
CA ALA A 173 0.50 -1.52 13.01
C ALA A 173 -1.01 -1.25 13.21
N PRO A 174 -1.41 0.01 13.42
CA PRO A 174 -2.80 0.35 13.70
C PRO A 174 -3.72 0.26 12.47
N ALA A 175 -3.16 0.44 11.26
CA ALA A 175 -3.85 0.30 9.99
C ALA A 175 -3.54 -1.07 9.35
N VAL A 176 -4.58 -1.76 8.86
CA VAL A 176 -4.47 -3.12 8.31
C VAL A 176 -5.05 -3.20 6.90
N VAL A 177 -4.30 -3.77 5.97
CA VAL A 177 -4.79 -4.17 4.65
C VAL A 177 -4.82 -5.69 4.61
N TYR A 178 -6.00 -6.27 4.49
CA TYR A 178 -6.20 -7.71 4.40
C TYR A 178 -6.33 -8.15 2.94
N LEU A 179 -5.49 -9.11 2.56
CA LEU A 179 -5.54 -9.78 1.27
C LEU A 179 -6.34 -11.08 1.43
N ASP A 180 -7.60 -11.03 1.00
CA ASP A 180 -8.56 -12.11 1.08
C ASP A 180 -8.45 -13.00 -0.17
N PHE A 181 -7.93 -14.20 0.03
CA PHE A 181 -7.73 -15.20 -1.02
C PHE A 181 -8.70 -16.38 -0.91
N ASP A 182 -9.41 -16.50 0.22
CA ASP A 182 -10.28 -17.63 0.53
C ASP A 182 -11.71 -17.45 0.03
N GLY A 183 -12.07 -16.22 -0.37
CA GLY A 183 -13.39 -15.88 -0.87
C GLY A 183 -14.29 -15.37 0.26
N GLU A 184 -15.40 -14.74 -0.12
CA GLU A 184 -16.25 -14.04 0.84
C GLU A 184 -17.71 -14.16 0.40
N SER A 185 -18.60 -14.47 1.36
CA SER A 185 -20.04 -14.51 1.11
C SER A 185 -20.65 -13.12 1.03
N GLY A 186 -21.71 -13.00 0.25
CA GLY A 186 -22.48 -11.76 0.14
C GLY A 186 -23.34 -11.49 1.38
N PRO A 187 -23.90 -10.26 1.50
CA PRO A 187 -23.81 -9.18 0.54
C PRO A 187 -22.53 -8.33 0.71
N HIS A 188 -22.08 -7.72 -0.38
CA HIS A 188 -20.90 -6.85 -0.41
C HIS A 188 -21.30 -5.37 -0.55
N ASN A 189 -20.99 -4.56 0.47
CA ASN A 189 -21.36 -3.15 0.52
C ASN A 189 -20.94 -2.41 -0.77
N GLY A 190 -21.90 -1.77 -1.44
CA GLY A 190 -21.66 -1.02 -2.68
C GLY A 190 -21.47 -1.86 -3.94
N TRP A 191 -21.37 -3.19 -3.87
CA TRP A 191 -21.08 -4.05 -5.02
C TRP A 191 -22.24 -4.98 -5.40
N GLY A 192 -23.07 -5.38 -4.43
CA GLY A 192 -24.24 -6.23 -4.65
C GLY A 192 -24.23 -7.47 -3.77
N ASP A 193 -25.13 -8.40 -4.07
CA ASP A 193 -25.36 -9.62 -3.28
C ASP A 193 -25.01 -10.85 -4.14
N PHE A 194 -23.80 -11.37 -3.96
CA PHE A 194 -23.26 -12.52 -4.69
C PHE A 194 -22.19 -13.20 -3.83
N GLU A 195 -21.83 -14.44 -4.17
CA GLU A 195 -20.71 -15.15 -3.52
C GLU A 195 -19.41 -14.88 -4.29
N ALA A 196 -18.35 -14.49 -3.59
CA ALA A 196 -17.01 -14.40 -4.14
C ALA A 196 -16.29 -15.74 -3.94
N GLU A 197 -15.94 -16.40 -5.04
CA GLU A 197 -15.20 -17.66 -5.03
C GLU A 197 -13.75 -17.48 -4.51
N HIS A 198 -13.22 -18.54 -3.86
CA HIS A 198 -11.81 -18.67 -3.51
C HIS A 198 -10.90 -18.38 -4.71
N SER A 199 -9.77 -17.71 -4.48
CA SER A 199 -8.83 -17.25 -5.54
C SER A 199 -8.29 -18.36 -6.44
N GLY A 200 -8.14 -19.57 -5.89
CA GLY A 200 -7.54 -20.75 -6.54
C GLY A 200 -6.01 -20.78 -6.47
N LEU A 201 -5.40 -19.80 -5.80
CA LEU A 201 -3.96 -19.67 -5.66
C LEU A 201 -3.40 -20.57 -4.54
N ASN A 202 -2.17 -21.06 -4.72
CA ASN A 202 -1.47 -21.80 -3.67
C ASN A 202 -0.65 -20.87 -2.76
N ASN A 203 -0.23 -21.37 -1.60
CA ASN A 203 0.48 -20.57 -0.59
C ASN A 203 1.82 -19.98 -1.07
N THR A 204 2.52 -20.63 -2.01
CA THR A 204 3.74 -20.06 -2.61
C THR A 204 3.40 -18.81 -3.44
N GLN A 205 2.34 -18.89 -4.25
CA GLN A 205 1.87 -17.75 -5.05
C GLN A 205 1.32 -16.64 -4.15
N ILE A 206 0.57 -16.99 -3.11
CA ILE A 206 0.04 -16.02 -2.13
C ILE A 206 1.18 -15.29 -1.43
N LYS A 207 2.22 -16.01 -0.99
CA LYS A 207 3.41 -15.38 -0.38
C LYS A 207 4.04 -14.38 -1.36
N GLU A 208 4.27 -14.77 -2.61
CA GLU A 208 4.89 -13.88 -3.60
C GLU A 208 4.04 -12.61 -3.85
N ILE A 209 2.72 -12.76 -3.98
CA ILE A 209 1.81 -11.62 -4.16
C ILE A 209 1.82 -10.71 -2.93
N TRP A 210 1.75 -11.31 -1.73
CA TRP A 210 1.86 -10.58 -0.48
C TRP A 210 3.18 -9.80 -0.39
N GLN A 211 4.31 -10.35 -0.86
CA GLN A 211 5.60 -9.64 -0.89
C GLN A 211 5.56 -8.40 -1.78
N TRP A 212 4.97 -8.48 -2.98
CA TRP A 212 4.81 -7.32 -3.85
C TRP A 212 4.01 -6.20 -3.18
N VAL A 213 2.87 -6.54 -2.55
CA VAL A 213 1.99 -5.55 -1.91
C VAL A 213 2.63 -5.01 -0.63
N ALA A 214 3.23 -5.88 0.18
CA ALA A 214 3.93 -5.50 1.40
C ALA A 214 5.06 -4.50 1.12
N GLU A 215 5.85 -4.72 0.06
CA GLU A 215 6.91 -3.80 -0.35
C GLU A 215 6.36 -2.43 -0.79
N ALA A 216 5.25 -2.39 -1.53
CA ALA A 216 4.64 -1.13 -1.95
C ALA A 216 4.17 -0.26 -0.77
N PHE A 217 3.80 -0.87 0.35
CA PHE A 217 3.36 -0.18 1.57
C PHE A 217 4.42 -0.14 2.68
N VAL A 218 5.65 -0.59 2.42
CA VAL A 218 6.67 -0.80 3.46
C VAL A 218 7.10 0.49 4.18
N THR A 219 6.96 1.64 3.53
CA THR A 219 7.23 2.95 4.13
C THR A 219 6.17 3.37 5.14
N PHE A 220 4.94 2.86 5.04
CA PHE A 220 3.83 3.31 5.86
C PHE A 220 3.64 2.43 7.10
N SER A 221 3.00 2.98 8.13
CA SER A 221 2.54 2.27 9.31
C SER A 221 1.30 1.39 9.02
N ILE A 222 1.36 0.62 7.93
CA ILE A 222 0.32 -0.29 7.46
C ILE A 222 0.83 -1.73 7.57
N ASN A 223 -0.01 -2.59 8.14
CA ASN A 223 0.21 -4.03 8.15
C ASN A 223 -0.56 -4.65 6.98
N VAL A 224 0.17 -5.09 5.95
CA VAL A 224 -0.39 -5.92 4.88
C VAL A 224 -0.39 -7.36 5.38
N THR A 225 -1.57 -7.96 5.47
CA THR A 225 -1.79 -9.25 6.12
C THR A 225 -2.63 -10.20 5.28
N THR A 226 -2.38 -11.49 5.40
CA THR A 226 -3.28 -12.57 4.97
C THR A 226 -3.93 -13.26 6.18
N ASP A 227 -3.65 -12.79 7.40
CA ASP A 227 -4.25 -13.31 8.62
C ASP A 227 -5.58 -12.61 8.93
N VAL A 228 -6.69 -13.35 8.77
CA VAL A 228 -8.05 -12.82 9.04
C VAL A 228 -8.24 -12.39 10.49
N SER A 229 -7.58 -13.03 11.46
CA SER A 229 -7.72 -12.67 12.88
C SER A 229 -7.12 -11.30 13.18
N VAL A 230 -6.08 -10.92 12.44
CA VAL A 230 -5.46 -9.58 12.50
C VAL A 230 -6.39 -8.54 11.89
N PHE A 231 -7.04 -8.86 10.77
CA PHE A 231 -8.04 -8.00 10.14
C PHE A 231 -9.26 -7.79 11.05
N ASP A 232 -9.80 -8.86 11.63
CA ASP A 232 -10.98 -8.79 12.50
C ASP A 232 -10.73 -7.94 13.76
N ALA A 233 -9.53 -8.06 14.33
CA ALA A 233 -9.12 -7.29 15.50
C ALA A 233 -8.82 -5.80 15.20
N ALA A 234 -8.57 -5.45 13.93
CA ALA A 234 -8.23 -4.09 13.54
C ALA A 234 -9.45 -3.16 13.51
N THR A 235 -9.22 -1.89 13.83
CA THR A 235 -10.24 -0.81 13.72
C THR A 235 -10.12 -0.07 12.39
N PHE A 236 -8.89 0.26 11.98
CA PHE A 236 -8.58 0.95 10.73
C PHE A 236 -8.16 -0.10 9.71
N LYS A 237 -9.07 -0.49 8.82
CA LYS A 237 -8.86 -1.66 7.98
C LYS A 237 -9.51 -1.58 6.61
N GLN A 238 -8.88 -2.25 5.65
CA GLN A 238 -9.42 -2.47 4.31
C GLN A 238 -9.24 -3.93 3.93
N ARG A 239 -10.28 -4.50 3.31
CA ARG A 239 -10.22 -5.83 2.66
C ARG A 239 -10.06 -5.64 1.16
N CYS A 240 -9.12 -6.35 0.56
CA CYS A 240 -9.07 -6.57 -0.88
C CYS A 240 -9.41 -8.04 -1.14
N ILE A 241 -10.47 -8.31 -1.90
CA ILE A 241 -10.89 -9.67 -2.26
C ILE A 241 -10.25 -10.05 -3.59
N ILE A 242 -9.44 -11.11 -3.59
CA ILE A 242 -8.78 -11.67 -4.76
C ILE A 242 -9.59 -12.89 -5.24
N THR A 243 -10.26 -12.77 -6.38
CA THR A 243 -11.24 -13.79 -6.81
C THR A 243 -11.32 -13.92 -8.34
N PRO A 244 -11.65 -15.10 -8.89
CA PRO A 244 -12.07 -15.22 -10.29
C PRO A 244 -13.46 -14.62 -10.57
N THR A 245 -14.24 -14.32 -9.52
CA THR A 245 -15.61 -13.80 -9.60
C THR A 245 -15.65 -12.41 -10.21
N LYS A 246 -16.47 -12.23 -11.26
CA LYS A 246 -16.51 -10.98 -12.06
C LYS A 246 -17.68 -10.05 -11.75
N ASN A 247 -18.50 -10.38 -10.75
CA ASN A 247 -19.71 -9.62 -10.46
C ASN A 247 -19.43 -8.15 -10.09
N ALA A 248 -18.39 -7.89 -9.29
CA ALA A 248 -17.91 -6.53 -9.01
C ALA A 248 -16.98 -6.00 -10.12
N ILE A 249 -16.00 -6.81 -10.55
CA ILE A 249 -14.87 -6.37 -11.38
C ILE A 249 -15.27 -6.15 -12.86
N GLY A 250 -16.25 -6.89 -13.37
CA GLY A 250 -16.61 -6.88 -14.79
C GLY A 250 -15.47 -7.37 -15.68
N THR A 251 -14.93 -6.47 -16.52
CA THR A 251 -13.84 -6.76 -17.46
C THR A 251 -12.51 -6.12 -17.06
N ALA A 252 -12.44 -5.45 -15.91
CA ALA A 252 -11.22 -4.84 -15.38
C ALA A 252 -10.30 -5.88 -14.73
N GLY A 253 -9.06 -5.47 -14.42
CA GLY A 253 -8.14 -6.23 -13.59
C GLY A 253 -8.47 -6.13 -12.11
N GLY A 254 -8.99 -4.99 -11.67
CA GLY A 254 -9.47 -4.72 -10.33
C GLY A 254 -10.48 -3.59 -10.32
N ILE A 255 -11.13 -3.38 -9.17
CA ILE A 255 -12.02 -2.25 -8.93
C ILE A 255 -12.13 -1.90 -7.44
N ALA A 256 -12.14 -0.61 -7.12
CA ALA A 256 -12.24 -0.07 -5.78
C ALA A 256 -13.12 1.18 -5.76
N TYR A 257 -13.80 1.43 -4.64
CA TYR A 257 -14.35 2.77 -4.39
C TYR A 257 -13.27 3.67 -3.80
N ILE A 258 -13.19 4.90 -4.28
CA ILE A 258 -12.22 5.87 -3.78
C ILE A 258 -12.60 6.24 -2.34
N ASN A 259 -11.61 6.31 -1.45
CA ASN A 259 -11.78 6.56 0.00
C ASN A 259 -12.51 5.46 0.79
N SER A 260 -12.68 4.24 0.26
CA SER A 260 -13.40 3.19 0.98
C SER A 260 -12.70 2.67 2.24
N PHE A 261 -11.45 3.07 2.50
CA PHE A 261 -10.76 2.73 3.75
C PHE A 261 -11.52 3.27 4.97
N ASP A 262 -12.25 4.39 4.81
CA ASP A 262 -13.12 4.97 5.85
C ASP A 262 -14.37 4.11 6.16
N SER A 263 -14.64 3.06 5.39
CA SER A 263 -15.72 2.10 5.68
C SER A 263 -15.40 1.13 6.82
N GLY A 264 -14.18 1.15 7.38
CA GLY A 264 -13.77 0.24 8.45
C GLY A 264 -13.74 -1.23 8.00
N GLY A 265 -13.46 -1.48 6.71
CA GLY A 265 -13.42 -2.80 6.09
C GLY A 265 -14.77 -3.30 5.57
N ALA A 266 -15.86 -2.56 5.76
CA ALA A 266 -17.19 -2.98 5.31
C ALA A 266 -17.32 -2.96 3.77
N THR A 267 -16.63 -2.04 3.09
CA THR A 267 -16.62 -1.92 1.63
C THR A 267 -15.30 -2.46 1.08
N PRO A 268 -15.25 -3.69 0.55
CA PRO A 268 -14.03 -4.24 -0.01
C PRO A 268 -13.65 -3.56 -1.34
N CYS A 269 -12.38 -3.63 -1.69
CA CYS A 269 -11.93 -3.51 -3.08
C CYS A 269 -11.66 -4.91 -3.66
N TRP A 270 -11.49 -5.00 -4.97
CA TRP A 270 -11.49 -6.27 -5.68
C TRP A 270 -10.34 -6.36 -6.66
N ALA A 271 -9.71 -7.53 -6.73
CA ALA A 271 -8.72 -7.86 -7.75
C ALA A 271 -9.04 -9.21 -8.39
N LEU A 272 -8.84 -9.33 -9.70
CA LEU A 272 -8.84 -10.64 -10.35
C LEU A 272 -7.67 -11.47 -9.83
N ASN A 273 -7.87 -12.79 -9.80
CA ASN A 273 -6.93 -13.79 -9.31
C ASN A 273 -5.70 -14.00 -10.22
N TYR A 274 -4.96 -12.93 -10.50
CA TYR A 274 -3.65 -13.00 -11.16
C TYR A 274 -2.58 -13.66 -10.28
N THR A 275 -1.37 -13.79 -10.81
CA THR A 275 -0.20 -14.29 -10.08
C THR A 275 0.95 -13.28 -10.11
N GLY A 276 1.88 -13.41 -9.16
CA GLY A 276 3.13 -12.66 -9.11
C GLY A 276 2.94 -11.14 -9.20
N GLU A 277 3.80 -10.51 -10.00
CA GLU A 277 3.85 -9.05 -10.16
C GLU A 277 2.53 -8.43 -10.63
N ALA A 278 1.81 -9.08 -11.53
CA ALA A 278 0.56 -8.55 -12.06
C ALA A 278 -0.51 -8.46 -10.96
N ALA A 279 -0.62 -9.48 -10.10
CA ALA A 279 -1.52 -9.44 -8.96
C ALA A 279 -1.10 -8.37 -7.95
N GLY A 280 0.19 -8.31 -7.61
CA GLY A 280 0.73 -7.31 -6.71
C GLY A 280 0.45 -5.88 -7.17
N MET A 281 0.59 -5.61 -8.47
CA MET A 281 0.26 -4.32 -9.08
C MET A 281 -1.22 -3.98 -8.97
N VAL A 282 -2.11 -4.89 -9.35
CA VAL A 282 -3.57 -4.65 -9.28
C VAL A 282 -3.98 -4.39 -7.83
N ILE A 283 -3.58 -5.25 -6.89
CA ILE A 283 -3.96 -5.11 -5.49
C ILE A 283 -3.44 -3.79 -4.91
N THR A 284 -2.18 -3.42 -5.19
CA THR A 284 -1.61 -2.15 -4.73
C THR A 284 -2.38 -0.95 -5.29
N HIS A 285 -2.76 -0.99 -6.58
CA HIS A 285 -3.54 0.04 -7.25
C HIS A 285 -4.93 0.20 -6.61
N GLU A 286 -5.65 -0.90 -6.40
CA GLU A 286 -6.99 -0.87 -5.83
C GLU A 286 -6.99 -0.43 -4.36
N VAL A 287 -6.01 -0.86 -3.57
CA VAL A 287 -5.80 -0.36 -2.20
C VAL A 287 -5.40 1.12 -2.22
N GLY A 288 -4.63 1.58 -3.21
CA GLY A 288 -4.32 2.99 -3.41
C GLY A 288 -5.59 3.84 -3.59
N HIS A 289 -6.57 3.36 -4.36
CA HIS A 289 -7.87 4.02 -4.48
C HIS A 289 -8.63 4.09 -3.16
N THR A 290 -8.63 3.02 -2.36
CA THR A 290 -9.32 3.05 -1.07
C THR A 290 -8.72 4.10 -0.12
N LEU A 291 -7.45 4.45 -0.33
CA LEU A 291 -6.71 5.51 0.35
C LEU A 291 -6.81 6.88 -0.35
N GLY A 292 -7.69 7.05 -1.33
CA GLY A 292 -7.99 8.35 -1.95
C GLY A 292 -7.11 8.75 -3.12
N LEU A 293 -6.26 7.85 -3.61
CA LEU A 293 -5.47 8.10 -4.81
C LEU A 293 -6.35 8.02 -6.06
N GLY A 294 -6.10 8.92 -7.01
CA GLY A 294 -6.65 8.87 -8.36
C GLY A 294 -5.64 8.26 -9.33
N HIS A 295 -6.07 7.96 -10.56
CA HIS A 295 -5.15 7.39 -11.55
C HIS A 295 -4.02 8.36 -11.91
N ASP A 296 -2.83 7.82 -12.12
CA ASP A 296 -1.72 8.47 -12.79
C ASP A 296 -1.86 8.27 -14.29
N GLY A 297 -2.42 9.26 -14.99
CA GLY A 297 -2.68 9.23 -16.42
C GLY A 297 -1.67 10.01 -17.27
N PHE A 298 -1.78 9.87 -18.60
CA PHE A 298 -0.85 10.46 -19.56
C PHE A 298 -1.59 11.09 -20.75
N ASN A 299 -1.44 12.39 -20.91
CA ASN A 299 -2.12 13.22 -21.91
C ASN A 299 -3.65 13.12 -21.85
N ALA A 300 -4.24 12.21 -22.62
CA ALA A 300 -5.69 11.97 -22.68
C ALA A 300 -6.06 10.58 -22.13
N ASP A 301 -5.07 9.76 -21.78
CA ASP A 301 -5.27 8.43 -21.23
C ASP A 301 -5.33 8.52 -19.70
N ASP A 302 -6.29 7.83 -19.09
CA ASP A 302 -6.43 7.79 -17.63
C ASP A 302 -5.32 7.00 -16.94
N TYR A 303 -4.59 6.14 -17.68
CA TYR A 303 -3.53 5.30 -17.14
C TYR A 303 -2.22 5.49 -17.88
N TYR A 304 -1.16 5.82 -17.14
CA TYR A 304 0.18 5.87 -17.67
C TYR A 304 0.88 4.51 -17.54
N GLY A 305 1.24 3.91 -18.67
CA GLY A 305 1.99 2.64 -18.71
C GLY A 305 3.49 2.78 -18.38
N GLY A 306 3.94 3.98 -18.02
CA GLY A 306 5.34 4.28 -17.74
C GLY A 306 6.20 4.42 -18.99
N HIS A 307 7.51 4.52 -18.78
CA HIS A 307 8.52 4.73 -19.82
C HIS A 307 9.82 3.96 -19.53
N GLY A 308 10.82 4.13 -20.39
CA GLY A 308 12.08 3.38 -20.31
C GLY A 308 11.93 1.89 -20.67
N SER A 309 13.03 1.16 -20.55
CA SER A 309 13.13 -0.26 -20.94
C SER A 309 14.10 -1.01 -20.04
N GLY A 310 13.94 -2.34 -19.94
CA GLY A 310 14.84 -3.19 -19.17
C GLY A 310 14.85 -2.82 -17.68
N ALA A 311 16.04 -2.94 -17.05
CA ALA A 311 16.25 -2.62 -15.65
C ALA A 311 15.94 -1.16 -15.27
N GLU A 312 15.85 -0.28 -16.28
CA GLU A 312 15.62 1.16 -16.12
C GLU A 312 14.17 1.57 -16.35
N SER A 313 13.31 0.63 -16.73
CA SER A 313 11.91 0.93 -16.99
C SER A 313 11.19 1.33 -15.72
N TRP A 314 10.37 2.39 -15.81
CA TRP A 314 9.67 2.99 -14.69
C TRP A 314 8.19 3.17 -15.01
N GLY A 315 7.32 3.06 -14.01
CA GLY A 315 5.94 3.52 -14.09
C GLY A 315 5.31 3.71 -12.72
N PRO A 316 4.16 4.41 -12.64
CA PRO A 316 3.47 4.64 -11.36
C PRO A 316 2.57 3.48 -10.93
N PHE A 317 2.39 3.28 -9.62
CA PHE A 317 1.42 2.31 -9.07
C PHE A 317 -0.01 2.66 -9.45
N MET A 318 -0.37 3.95 -9.48
CA MET A 318 -1.70 4.41 -9.90
C MET A 318 -1.86 4.51 -11.42
N GLY A 319 -0.89 4.03 -12.21
CA GLY A 319 -1.01 3.85 -13.65
C GLY A 319 -1.13 2.38 -14.04
N THR A 320 -0.43 1.98 -15.10
CA THR A 320 -0.37 0.58 -15.59
C THR A 320 1.07 0.11 -15.76
N ALA A 321 1.89 0.23 -14.70
CA ALA A 321 3.32 -0.06 -14.70
C ALA A 321 3.69 -1.57 -14.77
N TYR A 322 2.85 -2.39 -15.41
CA TYR A 322 3.09 -3.82 -15.58
C TYR A 322 4.43 -4.09 -16.29
N GLY A 323 5.21 -5.01 -15.74
CA GLY A 323 6.52 -5.41 -16.26
C GLY A 323 7.62 -4.34 -16.15
N ARG A 324 7.37 -3.22 -15.46
CA ARG A 324 8.38 -2.18 -15.21
C ARG A 324 9.33 -2.60 -14.09
N SER A 325 10.60 -2.22 -14.20
CA SER A 325 11.63 -2.51 -13.19
C SER A 325 11.47 -1.68 -11.93
N PHE A 326 11.03 -0.42 -12.09
CA PHE A 326 10.66 0.48 -11.02
C PHE A 326 9.16 0.75 -11.08
N LYS A 327 8.53 0.63 -9.92
CA LYS A 327 7.13 0.97 -9.69
C LYS A 327 7.08 1.83 -8.46
N HIS A 328 6.52 3.03 -8.58
CA HIS A 328 6.56 4.03 -7.52
C HIS A 328 5.19 4.61 -7.27
N TRP A 329 4.95 5.04 -6.03
CA TRP A 329 4.02 6.12 -5.76
C TRP A 329 4.52 7.37 -6.49
N SER A 330 3.63 8.17 -7.05
CA SER A 330 4.02 9.31 -7.90
C SER A 330 3.65 10.66 -7.28
N PRO A 331 4.37 11.73 -7.65
CA PRO A 331 3.91 13.10 -7.49
C PRO A 331 3.37 13.68 -8.82
N GLY A 332 3.27 12.88 -9.88
CA GLY A 332 2.92 13.34 -11.23
C GLY A 332 3.97 14.22 -11.90
N ASP A 333 5.26 14.03 -11.59
CA ASP A 333 6.36 14.85 -12.11
C ASP A 333 6.90 14.41 -13.48
N TYR A 334 6.27 13.41 -14.10
CA TYR A 334 6.56 13.00 -15.47
C TYR A 334 5.88 13.91 -16.49
N THR A 335 6.54 14.12 -17.62
CA THR A 335 5.99 14.96 -18.70
C THR A 335 4.70 14.34 -19.23
N GLY A 336 3.62 15.13 -19.28
CA GLY A 336 2.32 14.67 -19.77
C GLY A 336 1.41 14.07 -18.71
N ALA A 337 1.80 14.09 -17.43
CA ALA A 337 0.93 13.69 -16.32
C ALA A 337 -0.40 14.43 -16.33
N THR A 338 -1.51 13.70 -16.16
CA THR A 338 -2.86 14.26 -16.02
C THR A 338 -3.28 14.41 -14.57
N ASN A 339 -2.52 13.79 -13.66
CA ASN A 339 -2.68 13.86 -12.21
C ASN A 339 -1.34 14.23 -11.57
N THR A 340 -1.39 15.10 -10.57
CA THR A 340 -0.22 15.58 -9.82
C THR A 340 -0.46 15.48 -8.31
N GLN A 341 -1.23 14.46 -7.90
CA GLN A 341 -1.37 14.12 -6.49
C GLN A 341 0.00 13.76 -5.91
N ASN A 342 0.26 14.21 -4.69
CA ASN A 342 1.39 13.72 -3.91
C ASN A 342 0.94 12.45 -3.21
N ASP A 343 1.08 11.30 -3.87
CA ASP A 343 0.59 10.02 -3.39
C ASP A 343 1.03 9.68 -1.96
N LEU A 344 2.31 9.92 -1.63
CA LEU A 344 2.85 9.65 -0.30
C LEU A 344 2.13 10.50 0.76
N ALA A 345 1.92 11.78 0.48
CA ALA A 345 1.20 12.67 1.38
C ALA A 345 -0.30 12.34 1.48
N VAL A 346 -0.93 11.85 0.40
CA VAL A 346 -2.33 11.42 0.43
C VAL A 346 -2.49 10.19 1.34
N ILE A 347 -1.61 9.19 1.20
CA ILE A 347 -1.61 8.00 2.06
C ILE A 347 -1.31 8.39 3.53
N ASP A 348 -0.29 9.24 3.77
CA ASP A 348 0.14 9.72 5.09
C ASP A 348 -0.91 10.59 5.81
N ASN A 349 -1.91 11.12 5.09
CA ASN A 349 -2.95 11.98 5.66
C ASN A 349 -4.13 11.21 6.27
N TRP A 350 -4.13 9.87 6.21
CA TRP A 350 -5.17 9.05 6.82
C TRP A 350 -4.96 8.89 8.33
N ALA A 351 -6.07 8.81 9.06
CA ALA A 351 -6.02 8.53 10.49
C ALA A 351 -5.31 7.18 10.74
N GLN A 352 -4.33 7.18 11.65
CA GLN A 352 -3.50 6.02 12.01
C GLN A 352 -2.55 5.51 10.91
N ILE A 353 -2.44 6.19 9.78
CA ILE A 353 -1.39 5.91 8.80
C ILE A 353 -0.38 7.04 8.91
N SER A 354 0.89 6.68 9.03
CA SER A 354 1.99 7.62 8.87
C SER A 354 3.12 6.98 8.08
N ILE A 355 3.96 7.80 7.46
CA ILE A 355 5.32 7.41 7.10
C ILE A 355 6.03 6.96 8.40
N ARG A 356 6.74 5.84 8.33
CA ARG A 356 7.50 5.29 9.45
C ARG A 356 8.59 6.29 9.88
N ALA A 357 8.94 6.25 11.17
CA ALA A 357 10.00 7.10 11.68
C ALA A 357 11.37 6.56 11.26
N ASP A 358 12.28 7.46 10.90
CA ASP A 358 13.70 7.20 10.60
C ASP A 358 14.31 6.23 11.64
N ASP A 359 14.84 5.12 11.15
CA ASP A 359 15.46 4.07 11.93
C ASP A 359 16.99 4.22 12.02
N VAL A 360 17.66 4.86 11.06
CA VAL A 360 19.12 4.98 11.03
C VAL A 360 19.56 6.40 10.67
N GLY A 361 20.44 6.93 11.54
CA GLY A 361 20.83 8.32 11.45
C GLY A 361 21.48 8.75 10.12
N ASN A 362 21.03 9.91 9.66
CA ASN A 362 21.31 10.54 8.38
C ASN A 362 22.75 11.05 8.10
N ASN A 363 23.74 10.72 8.94
CA ASN A 363 25.13 11.18 8.81
C ASN A 363 26.10 10.38 9.71
N ILE A 364 27.40 10.61 9.51
CA ILE A 364 28.50 10.00 10.28
C ILE A 364 28.34 10.13 11.81
N ALA A 365 27.84 11.27 12.31
CA ALA A 365 27.72 11.50 13.75
C ALA A 365 26.58 10.71 14.39
N SER A 366 25.59 10.30 13.59
CA SER A 366 24.44 9.50 14.00
C SER A 366 24.45 8.08 13.41
N ALA A 367 25.57 7.66 12.81
CA ALA A 367 25.69 6.37 12.13
C ALA A 367 25.49 5.20 13.10
N GLU A 368 24.63 4.24 12.75
CA GLU A 368 24.45 3.01 13.51
C GLU A 368 25.57 1.99 13.21
N ALA A 369 25.74 0.97 14.04
CA ALA A 369 26.75 -0.06 13.78
C ALA A 369 26.27 -0.97 12.64
N LEU A 370 27.10 -1.23 11.64
CA LEU A 370 26.78 -2.21 10.60
C LEU A 370 26.66 -3.62 11.24
N ARG A 371 25.63 -4.38 10.87
CA ARG A 371 25.49 -5.77 11.32
C ARG A 371 26.51 -6.69 10.63
N VAL A 372 27.65 -6.86 11.31
CA VAL A 372 28.74 -7.76 10.90
C VAL A 372 28.93 -8.89 11.92
N PHE A 373 29.00 -10.12 11.43
CA PHE A 373 29.28 -11.31 12.23
C PHE A 373 30.78 -11.52 12.44
N SER A 374 31.13 -12.38 13.41
CA SER A 374 32.53 -12.61 13.79
C SER A 374 33.40 -13.23 12.70
N ASP A 375 32.80 -13.87 11.70
CA ASP A 375 33.48 -14.42 10.53
C ASP A 375 33.66 -13.39 9.40
N GLY A 376 33.22 -12.14 9.62
CA GLY A 376 33.28 -11.07 8.64
C GLY A 376 32.07 -11.00 7.72
N THR A 377 31.10 -11.91 7.82
CA THR A 377 29.87 -11.84 7.01
C THR A 377 28.98 -10.68 7.44
N VAL A 378 28.29 -10.08 6.48
CA VAL A 378 27.36 -8.95 6.66
C VAL A 378 25.97 -9.39 6.22
N ASP A 379 24.96 -9.05 7.02
CA ASP A 379 23.53 -9.19 6.73
C ASP A 379 22.79 -8.12 7.54
N ASN A 380 22.26 -7.10 6.88
CA ASN A 380 21.75 -5.89 7.51
C ASN A 380 20.48 -5.40 6.77
N PRO A 381 19.32 -6.02 7.03
CA PRO A 381 18.03 -5.63 6.42
C PRO A 381 17.45 -4.39 7.10
N GLN A 382 17.11 -3.37 6.33
CA GLN A 382 16.66 -2.04 6.80
C GLN A 382 15.72 -1.39 5.75
N ILE A 383 15.21 -0.18 6.03
CA ILE A 383 14.28 0.55 5.16
C ILE A 383 14.80 1.98 4.96
N ILE A 384 14.64 2.53 3.76
CA ILE A 384 14.68 3.97 3.54
C ILE A 384 13.24 4.47 3.59
N GLU A 385 12.83 5.13 4.68
CA GLU A 385 11.42 5.51 4.86
C GLU A 385 11.01 6.71 4.01
N SER A 386 11.95 7.62 3.70
CA SER A 386 11.62 8.85 2.99
C SER A 386 12.71 9.23 1.98
N ARG A 387 12.35 10.05 0.99
CA ARG A 387 13.32 10.54 0.00
C ARG A 387 14.47 11.40 0.57
N THR A 388 14.35 11.85 1.82
CA THR A 388 15.41 12.60 2.52
C THR A 388 16.19 11.74 3.49
N ASP A 389 15.83 10.47 3.56
CA ASP A 389 16.41 9.51 4.48
C ASP A 389 17.59 8.80 3.81
N ARG A 390 18.66 8.67 4.60
CA ARG A 390 19.95 8.16 4.17
C ARG A 390 20.60 7.47 5.35
N ASP A 391 20.64 6.15 5.29
CA ASP A 391 21.18 5.40 6.41
C ASP A 391 22.70 5.41 6.38
N PHE A 392 23.32 5.79 7.50
CA PHE A 392 24.75 5.63 7.73
C PHE A 392 25.04 4.49 8.70
N TYR A 393 25.96 3.62 8.29
CA TYR A 393 26.53 2.58 9.14
C TYR A 393 28.02 2.77 9.34
N HIS A 394 28.53 2.33 10.49
CA HIS A 394 29.96 2.29 10.78
C HIS A 394 30.45 0.86 11.04
N PHE A 395 31.69 0.59 10.67
CA PHE A 395 32.38 -0.66 10.98
C PHE A 395 33.89 -0.43 11.13
N ARG A 396 34.57 -1.40 11.75
CA ARG A 396 36.02 -1.38 11.93
C ARG A 396 36.66 -2.64 11.33
N THR A 397 37.81 -2.48 10.70
CA THR A 397 38.62 -3.58 10.15
C THR A 397 40.09 -3.44 10.53
N ASN A 398 40.80 -4.56 10.62
CA ASN A 398 42.27 -4.64 10.69
C ASN A 398 42.94 -4.63 9.30
N GLY A 399 42.14 -4.41 8.26
CA GLY A 399 42.55 -4.35 6.86
C GLY A 399 42.29 -5.64 6.09
N GLY A 400 42.26 -5.52 4.76
CA GLY A 400 41.95 -6.59 3.82
C GLY A 400 40.82 -6.20 2.87
N ASN A 401 40.34 -7.17 2.09
CA ASN A 401 39.27 -6.94 1.12
C ASN A 401 37.91 -6.81 1.82
N MET A 402 37.13 -5.84 1.36
CA MET A 402 35.72 -5.70 1.69
C MET A 402 34.91 -5.84 0.40
N THR A 403 33.85 -6.63 0.46
CA THR A 403 32.80 -6.67 -0.57
C THR A 403 31.46 -6.47 0.11
N LEU A 404 30.76 -5.40 -0.19
CA LEU A 404 29.39 -5.13 0.25
C LEU A 404 28.47 -5.02 -0.95
N ASN A 405 27.33 -5.70 -0.89
CA ASN A 405 26.26 -5.65 -1.87
C ASN A 405 25.05 -4.98 -1.20
N PHE A 406 24.57 -3.92 -1.81
CA PHE A 406 23.41 -3.16 -1.37
C PHE A 406 22.27 -3.52 -2.32
N GLN A 407 21.27 -4.22 -1.79
CA GLN A 407 20.22 -4.83 -2.59
C GLN A 407 18.87 -4.34 -2.14
N ARG A 408 18.05 -3.84 -3.06
CA ARG A 408 16.63 -3.61 -2.77
C ARG A 408 15.95 -4.95 -2.52
N THR A 409 14.90 -4.96 -1.71
CA THR A 409 14.11 -6.17 -1.46
C THR A 409 13.52 -6.71 -2.77
N ALA A 410 13.46 -8.03 -2.88
CA ALA A 410 12.87 -8.72 -4.02
C ALA A 410 11.82 -9.74 -3.52
N PRO A 411 10.64 -9.82 -4.16
CA PRO A 411 10.17 -8.95 -5.24
C PRO A 411 9.81 -7.53 -4.77
N GLY A 412 9.52 -6.61 -5.70
CA GLY A 412 8.88 -5.32 -5.37
C GLY A 412 9.79 -4.11 -5.17
N GLY A 413 11.07 -4.28 -4.84
CA GLY A 413 11.92 -3.19 -4.38
C GLY A 413 11.90 -1.95 -5.28
N ALA A 414 11.61 -0.80 -4.68
CA ALA A 414 11.47 0.48 -5.37
C ALA A 414 12.76 1.31 -5.39
N LEU A 415 13.75 0.98 -4.56
CA LEU A 415 15.00 1.73 -4.47
C LEU A 415 15.82 1.67 -5.75
N ASN A 416 16.36 2.83 -6.13
CA ASN A 416 17.50 2.97 -7.02
C ASN A 416 18.70 3.37 -6.16
N ILE A 417 19.56 2.41 -5.84
CA ILE A 417 20.51 2.52 -4.74
C ILE A 417 21.76 3.28 -5.15
N GLU A 418 22.10 4.32 -4.38
CA GLU A 418 23.46 4.83 -4.26
C GLU A 418 24.07 4.35 -2.94
N ALA A 419 25.26 3.74 -3.02
CA ALA A 419 26.05 3.36 -1.87
C ALA A 419 27.38 4.12 -1.86
N VAL A 420 27.78 4.65 -0.70
CA VAL A 420 29.02 5.43 -0.57
C VAL A 420 29.83 4.91 0.61
N LEU A 421 31.12 4.66 0.39
CA LEU A 421 32.10 4.34 1.44
C LEU A 421 32.89 5.59 1.79
N TYR A 422 33.06 5.85 3.08
CA TYR A 422 33.83 6.95 3.63
C TYR A 422 34.94 6.44 4.56
N ASP A 423 36.02 7.19 4.67
CA ASP A 423 37.02 7.00 5.72
C ASP A 423 36.55 7.56 7.07
N SER A 424 37.40 7.41 8.11
CA SER A 424 37.09 7.88 9.46
C SER A 424 36.99 9.41 9.60
N ALA A 425 37.48 10.18 8.63
CA ALA A 425 37.36 11.64 8.59
C ALA A 425 36.12 12.09 7.79
N GLY A 426 35.38 11.15 7.20
CA GLY A 426 34.22 11.41 6.35
C GLY A 426 34.58 11.78 4.91
N ALA A 427 35.80 11.53 4.46
CA ALA A 427 36.14 11.68 3.06
C ALA A 427 35.59 10.48 2.26
N VAL A 428 34.95 10.77 1.13
CA VAL A 428 34.45 9.74 0.20
C VAL A 428 35.62 8.96 -0.39
N LEU A 429 35.58 7.64 -0.23
CA LEU A 429 36.53 6.70 -0.82
C LEU A 429 35.98 6.08 -2.09
N VAL A 430 34.71 5.66 -2.07
CA VAL A 430 34.03 5.00 -3.19
C VAL A 430 32.58 5.43 -3.23
N THR A 431 32.06 5.72 -4.42
CA THR A 431 30.62 5.87 -4.70
C THR A 431 30.23 4.79 -5.70
N ALA A 432 29.16 4.06 -5.43
CA ALA A 432 28.61 3.02 -6.28
C ALA A 432 27.13 3.34 -6.56
N ASN A 433 26.83 3.61 -7.82
CA ASN A 433 25.50 3.90 -8.36
C ASN A 433 25.55 3.51 -9.83
N GLU A 434 25.16 2.27 -10.12
CA GLU A 434 25.37 1.66 -11.43
C GLU A 434 24.23 2.08 -12.38
N PRO A 435 24.52 2.72 -13.53
CA PRO A 435 23.47 3.29 -14.37
C PRO A 435 22.41 2.29 -14.85
N GLU A 436 22.76 1.02 -15.01
CA GLU A 436 21.87 -0.03 -15.53
C GLU A 436 21.44 -1.05 -14.45
N ASN A 437 21.77 -0.80 -13.18
CA ASN A 437 21.48 -1.73 -12.09
C ASN A 437 20.94 -0.97 -10.86
N PRO A 438 19.71 -1.26 -10.40
CA PRO A 438 19.14 -0.62 -9.22
C PRO A 438 19.87 -0.96 -7.91
N ASN A 439 20.73 -1.99 -7.92
CA ASN A 439 21.54 -2.41 -6.79
C ASN A 439 22.99 -1.91 -6.94
N ALA A 440 23.70 -1.79 -5.82
CA ALA A 440 25.09 -1.33 -5.81
C ALA A 440 26.03 -2.36 -5.17
N THR A 441 27.28 -2.40 -5.63
CA THR A 441 28.34 -3.23 -5.02
C THR A 441 29.59 -2.38 -4.80
N ILE A 442 30.14 -2.44 -3.59
CA ILE A 442 31.45 -1.86 -3.27
C ILE A 442 32.40 -3.02 -2.99
N ASN A 443 33.45 -3.15 -3.80
CA ASN A 443 34.51 -4.13 -3.61
C ASN A 443 35.88 -3.43 -3.62
N THR A 444 36.55 -3.37 -2.47
CA THR A 444 37.81 -2.65 -2.32
C THR A 444 38.67 -3.18 -1.16
N ASN A 445 39.98 -2.94 -1.23
CA ASN A 445 40.87 -3.24 -0.12
C ASN A 445 40.98 -2.04 0.83
N LEU A 446 40.81 -2.30 2.12
CA LEU A 446 40.88 -1.30 3.18
C LEU A 446 42.12 -1.51 4.03
N ALA A 447 42.70 -0.41 4.52
CA ALA A 447 43.67 -0.45 5.60
C ALA A 447 42.97 -0.65 6.94
N ALA A 448 43.72 -0.97 7.99
CA ALA A 448 43.18 -1.02 9.34
C ALA A 448 42.61 0.34 9.75
N GLY A 449 41.37 0.40 10.22
CA GLY A 449 40.71 1.65 10.56
C GLY A 449 39.19 1.51 10.74
N ASP A 450 38.58 2.65 11.05
CA ASP A 450 37.14 2.84 11.12
C ASP A 450 36.65 3.44 9.79
N TYR A 451 35.52 2.96 9.32
CA TYR A 451 34.92 3.36 8.05
C TYR A 451 33.42 3.52 8.23
N TYR A 452 32.83 4.27 7.31
CA TYR A 452 31.39 4.47 7.24
C TYR A 452 30.89 4.07 5.86
N VAL A 453 29.69 3.50 5.79
CA VAL A 453 28.96 3.34 4.53
C VAL A 453 27.63 4.06 4.65
N SER A 454 27.19 4.69 3.57
CA SER A 454 25.82 5.19 3.46
C SER A 454 25.08 4.52 2.31
N ILE A 455 23.76 4.44 2.45
CA ILE A 455 22.83 4.06 1.39
C ILE A 455 21.75 5.13 1.25
N ASP A 456 21.36 5.42 0.01
CA ASP A 456 20.34 6.41 -0.34
C ASP A 456 19.54 5.90 -1.55
N GLY A 457 18.28 6.30 -1.65
CA GLY A 457 17.42 6.07 -2.80
C GLY A 457 17.42 7.29 -3.73
N VAL A 458 18.09 7.19 -4.87
CA VAL A 458 18.40 8.36 -5.69
C VAL A 458 17.65 8.42 -7.02
N ALA A 459 17.40 9.65 -7.47
CA ALA A 459 16.77 9.94 -8.75
C ALA A 459 17.58 9.38 -9.92
N ARG A 460 16.87 9.12 -11.03
CA ARG A 460 17.47 8.84 -12.31
C ARG A 460 17.31 10.04 -13.24
N THR A 461 18.41 10.53 -13.79
CA THR A 461 18.38 11.68 -14.71
C THR A 461 18.16 11.27 -16.17
N GLY A 462 17.62 12.16 -16.99
CA GLY A 462 17.43 11.95 -18.44
C GLY A 462 15.97 11.95 -18.86
N ALA A 463 15.72 11.75 -20.17
CA ALA A 463 14.38 11.83 -20.76
C ALA A 463 13.42 10.71 -20.30
N ASN A 464 13.97 9.58 -19.86
CA ASN A 464 13.25 8.46 -19.26
C ASN A 464 13.62 8.29 -17.78
N GLY A 465 14.02 9.39 -17.14
CA GLY A 465 14.36 9.43 -15.73
C GLY A 465 13.13 9.59 -14.85
N PHE A 466 13.33 9.37 -13.55
CA PHE A 466 12.33 9.54 -12.51
C PHE A 466 12.99 10.22 -11.31
N SER A 467 12.21 10.93 -10.50
CA SER A 467 12.73 11.56 -9.29
C SER A 467 13.00 10.53 -8.19
N ASP A 468 13.78 10.94 -7.19
CA ASP A 468 14.03 10.22 -5.94
C ASP A 468 12.77 10.07 -5.07
N TYR A 469 11.66 10.73 -5.43
CA TYR A 469 10.41 10.72 -4.65
C TYR A 469 9.93 9.30 -4.32
N GLY A 470 9.95 8.39 -5.31
CA GLY A 470 9.52 7.01 -5.15
C GLY A 470 10.65 6.04 -4.80
N CYS A 471 11.89 6.52 -4.69
CA CYS A 471 13.05 5.72 -4.35
C CYS A 471 13.13 5.53 -2.83
N ILE A 472 12.14 4.87 -2.27
CA ILE A 472 12.01 4.52 -0.86
C ILE A 472 11.69 3.03 -0.77
N GLY A 473 11.88 2.41 0.38
CA GLY A 473 11.53 1.02 0.61
C GLY A 473 12.63 0.19 1.27
N ALA A 474 12.44 -1.12 1.28
CA ALA A 474 13.32 -2.02 2.02
C ALA A 474 14.57 -2.39 1.22
N TYR A 475 15.68 -2.60 1.92
CA TYR A 475 16.92 -3.09 1.37
C TYR A 475 17.64 -4.04 2.33
N ASN A 476 18.67 -4.71 1.83
CA ASN A 476 19.61 -5.46 2.64
C ASN A 476 21.05 -5.17 2.18
N ILE A 477 21.95 -4.97 3.15
CA ILE A 477 23.41 -4.96 2.92
C ILE A 477 23.94 -6.34 3.25
N THR A 478 24.48 -7.03 2.25
CA THR A 478 25.12 -8.35 2.41
C THR A 478 26.58 -8.31 1.99
N GLY A 479 27.39 -9.27 2.44
CA GLY A 479 28.74 -9.44 1.92
C GLY A 479 29.76 -9.85 2.96
N THR A 480 31.02 -9.41 2.77
CA THR A 480 32.13 -9.75 3.67
C THR A 480 33.07 -8.56 3.92
N ILE A 481 33.52 -8.43 5.16
CA ILE A 481 34.59 -7.52 5.59
C ILE A 481 35.73 -8.35 6.15
N ALA A 482 36.85 -8.42 5.44
CA ALA A 482 38.05 -9.08 5.95
C ALA A 482 38.60 -8.35 7.17
N GLY A 483 39.12 -9.12 8.13
CA GLY A 483 39.74 -8.57 9.32
C GLY A 483 38.79 -7.74 10.19
N VAL A 484 37.46 -7.95 10.10
CA VAL A 484 36.50 -7.19 10.88
C VAL A 484 36.86 -7.25 12.36
N VAL A 485 36.84 -6.08 13.01
CA VAL A 485 36.85 -6.00 14.45
C VAL A 485 35.39 -6.00 14.87
N ALA A 486 34.89 -7.17 15.27
CA ALA A 486 33.50 -7.31 15.69
C ALA A 486 33.15 -6.21 16.71
N PRO A 487 32.02 -5.50 16.56
CA PRO A 487 31.67 -4.43 17.47
C PRO A 487 31.62 -4.98 18.89
N GLN A 488 32.44 -4.44 19.79
CA GLN A 488 32.36 -4.77 21.21
C GLN A 488 31.07 -4.16 21.76
N ARG A 489 29.99 -4.96 21.77
CA ARG A 489 28.68 -4.51 22.28
C ARG A 489 28.69 -4.22 23.78
N PHE A 490 29.69 -4.73 24.49
CA PHE A 490 29.85 -4.57 25.92
C PHE A 490 31.33 -4.41 26.27
N ALA A 491 31.62 -3.54 27.24
CA ALA A 491 32.92 -3.45 27.89
C ALA A 491 32.73 -3.72 29.39
N VAL A 492 33.60 -4.56 29.97
CA VAL A 492 33.59 -4.88 31.40
C VAL A 492 34.92 -4.47 31.99
N ASN A 493 34.90 -3.55 32.95
CA ASN A 493 36.11 -3.16 33.67
C ASN A 493 36.57 -4.30 34.60
N GLU A 494 37.88 -4.50 34.70
CA GLU A 494 38.46 -5.45 35.65
C GLU A 494 38.04 -5.07 37.09
N GLY A 495 37.56 -6.04 37.87
CA GLY A 495 37.07 -5.82 39.24
C GLY A 495 35.59 -5.44 39.37
N THR A 496 34.82 -5.48 38.28
CA THR A 496 33.36 -5.23 38.33
C THR A 496 32.65 -6.27 39.21
N ALA A 497 31.77 -5.82 40.12
CA ALA A 497 31.07 -6.68 41.07
C ALA A 497 30.13 -7.69 40.37
N PRO A 498 29.95 -8.92 40.90
CA PRO A 498 28.99 -9.88 40.36
C PRO A 498 27.57 -9.28 40.29
N GLY A 499 26.91 -9.44 39.14
CA GLY A 499 25.56 -8.91 38.90
C GLY A 499 25.50 -7.47 38.36
N SER A 500 26.64 -6.83 38.08
CA SER A 500 26.65 -5.52 37.42
C SER A 500 26.10 -5.61 36.01
N VAL A 501 25.19 -4.69 35.65
CA VAL A 501 24.71 -4.55 34.28
C VAL A 501 25.85 -4.01 33.42
N VAL A 502 26.35 -4.83 32.50
CA VAL A 502 27.48 -4.50 31.59
C VAL A 502 27.03 -3.83 30.29
N GLY A 503 25.72 -3.60 30.17
CA GLY A 503 25.07 -2.90 29.07
C GLY A 503 23.66 -3.44 28.82
N THR A 504 22.89 -2.73 28.01
CA THR A 504 21.62 -3.18 27.44
C THR A 504 21.77 -3.19 25.93
N THR A 505 21.58 -4.34 25.28
CA THR A 505 21.48 -4.38 23.83
C THR A 505 20.03 -4.23 23.42
N THR A 506 19.75 -3.27 22.56
CA THR A 506 18.57 -3.36 21.71
C THR A 506 18.81 -4.50 20.73
N ALA A 507 17.78 -5.30 20.43
CA ALA A 507 17.86 -6.21 19.29
C ALA A 507 18.16 -5.38 18.04
N TRP A 508 18.77 -6.02 17.03
CA TRP A 508 18.76 -5.40 15.71
C TRP A 508 17.32 -5.11 15.33
N LYS A 509 17.08 -3.93 14.79
CA LYS A 509 15.78 -3.60 14.23
C LYS A 509 15.64 -4.44 12.96
N ASP A 510 15.16 -5.67 13.08
CA ASP A 510 14.73 -6.40 11.89
C ASP A 510 13.37 -5.79 11.53
N HIS A 511 13.41 -4.81 10.63
CA HIS A 511 12.21 -4.39 9.93
C HIS A 511 11.83 -5.62 9.12
N ALA A 512 10.70 -6.24 9.44
CA ALA A 512 10.20 -7.45 8.81
C ALA A 512 9.88 -7.19 7.33
N GLY A 513 10.91 -6.87 6.54
CA GLY A 513 10.87 -6.84 5.09
C GLY A 513 10.30 -8.17 4.64
N ALA A 514 9.48 -8.12 3.59
CA ALA A 514 8.73 -9.26 3.12
C ALA A 514 9.68 -10.34 2.55
N THR A 515 10.37 -11.11 3.41
CA THR A 515 11.35 -12.14 3.04
C THR A 515 10.74 -13.54 3.03
#